data_AF-A0A6L6QI72-F1
#
_entry.id   AF-A0A6L6QI72-F1
#
_cell.length_a   1.000
_cell.length_b   1.000
_cell.length_c   1.000
_cell.angle_alpha   90.00
_cell.angle_beta   90.00
_cell.angle_gamma   90.00
#
_symmetry.space_group_name_H-M   'P 1'
#
loop_
_entity.id
_entity.type
_entity.pdbx_description
1 polymer ?
#
loop_
_entity_poly.entity_id
_entity_poly.type
_entity_poly.pdbx_seq_one_letter_code
_entity_poly.pdbx_strand_id
1 'polypeptide(L)'
;MENLQSLASMLDLYQLSLTAVLVLHALSLVPQWQHQYFNPRLLRVAMLGMMLGMGQGAVIVAAVEHATFVHGGGIAMLGAAIMMHAWVALQNLLASYAFVNLHRPCAIMAYRMLWAQRPLGYLSAALTMVAGFTLM
;
A
#
# COMPACT_ATOMS: atom_id res chain seq x y z
N MET A 1 -3.92 -16.29 26.83
CA MET A 1 -4.92 -15.31 26.39
C MET A 1 -4.27 -14.00 25.93
N GLU A 2 -3.23 -13.51 26.60
CA GLU A 2 -2.52 -12.26 26.23
C GLU A 2 -1.95 -12.23 24.80
N ASN A 3 -1.37 -13.35 24.31
CA ASN A 3 -0.84 -13.43 22.94
C ASN A 3 -1.90 -13.28 21.84
N LEU A 4 -3.12 -13.76 22.07
CA LEU A 4 -4.22 -13.64 21.09
C LEU A 4 -4.79 -12.23 21.05
N GLN A 5 -4.86 -11.55 22.20
CA GLN A 5 -5.31 -10.17 22.29
C GLN A 5 -4.29 -9.20 21.66
N SER A 6 -2.99 -9.44 21.87
CA SER A 6 -1.92 -8.70 21.20
C SER A 6 -1.95 -8.87 19.68
N LEU A 7 -2.15 -10.10 19.20
CA LEU A 7 -2.30 -10.39 17.77
C LEU A 7 -3.49 -9.65 17.14
N ALA A 8 -4.66 -9.73 17.77
CA ALA A 8 -5.85 -9.03 17.28
C ALA A 8 -5.61 -7.52 17.20
N SER A 9 -4.97 -6.93 18.21
CA SER A 9 -4.64 -5.50 18.21
C SER A 9 -3.65 -5.10 17.09
N MET A 10 -2.71 -5.98 16.74
CA MET A 10 -1.79 -5.73 15.61
C MET A 10 -2.50 -5.84 14.26
N LEU A 11 -3.39 -6.82 14.10
CA LEU A 11 -4.13 -6.99 12.85
C LEU A 11 -5.11 -5.83 12.63
N ASP A 12 -5.75 -5.33 13.69
CA ASP A 12 -6.56 -4.10 13.65
C ASP A 12 -5.72 -2.89 13.23
N LEU A 13 -4.51 -2.76 13.79
CA LEU A 13 -3.58 -1.69 13.42
C LEU A 13 -3.15 -1.80 11.95
N TYR A 14 -2.92 -3.01 11.45
CA TYR A 14 -2.61 -3.26 10.04
C TYR A 14 -3.78 -2.92 9.13
N GLN A 15 -5.01 -3.27 9.52
CA GLN A 15 -6.22 -2.94 8.78
C GLN A 15 -6.45 -1.42 8.72
N LEU A 16 -6.25 -0.72 9.84
CA LEU A 16 -6.32 0.75 9.89
C LEU A 16 -5.24 1.38 9.02
N SER A 17 -4.01 0.88 9.10
CA SER A 17 -2.90 1.35 8.28
C SER A 17 -3.19 1.16 6.79
N LEU A 18 -3.65 -0.03 6.41
CA LEU A 18 -4.00 -0.37 5.04
C LEU A 18 -5.16 0.50 4.52
N THR A 19 -6.14 0.79 5.37
CA THR A 19 -7.23 1.72 5.03
C THR A 19 -6.68 3.10 4.71
N ALA A 20 -5.76 3.61 5.54
CA ALA A 20 -5.08 4.88 5.25
C ALA A 20 -4.32 4.82 3.92
N VAL A 21 -3.61 3.74 3.62
CA VAL A 21 -2.91 3.54 2.33
C VAL A 21 -3.88 3.60 1.14
N LEU A 22 -5.03 2.93 1.24
CA LEU A 22 -6.06 2.98 0.20
C LEU A 22 -6.63 4.38 0.03
N VAL A 23 -6.85 5.11 1.13
CA VAL A 23 -7.28 6.52 1.08
C VAL A 23 -6.23 7.39 0.38
N LEU A 24 -4.94 7.19 0.64
CA LEU A 24 -3.87 7.91 -0.07
C LEU A 24 -3.91 7.66 -1.58
N HIS A 25 -4.11 6.41 -2.00
CA HIS A 25 -4.29 6.10 -3.42
C HIS A 25 -5.56 6.74 -4.00
N ALA A 26 -6.67 6.71 -3.28
CA ALA A 26 -7.91 7.37 -3.70
C ALA A 26 -7.73 8.89 -3.86
N LEU A 27 -7.04 9.55 -2.92
CA LEU A 27 -6.72 10.97 -3.02
C LEU A 27 -5.82 11.28 -4.22
N SER A 28 -4.89 10.38 -4.56
CA SER A 28 -4.05 10.53 -5.76
C SER A 28 -4.84 10.42 -7.08
N LEU A 29 -6.03 9.82 -7.06
CA LEU A 29 -6.93 9.73 -8.22
C LEU A 29 -7.73 11.02 -8.44
N VAL A 30 -7.96 11.84 -7.42
CA VAL A 30 -8.81 13.04 -7.50
C VAL A 30 -8.39 13.99 -8.64
N PRO A 31 -7.09 14.32 -8.80
CA PRO A 31 -6.65 15.15 -9.93
C PRO A 31 -6.89 14.52 -11.30
N GLN A 32 -6.92 13.19 -11.38
CA GLN A 32 -7.03 12.45 -12.65
C GLN A 32 -8.44 12.55 -13.26
N TRP A 33 -9.45 12.97 -12.50
CA TRP A 33 -10.80 13.22 -13.03
C TRP A 33 -10.90 14.51 -13.84
N GLN A 34 -9.93 15.43 -13.71
CA GLN A 34 -9.88 16.65 -14.50
C GLN A 34 -9.06 16.41 -15.77
N HIS A 35 -9.66 16.64 -16.95
CA HIS A 35 -9.01 16.41 -18.25
C HIS A 35 -7.68 17.18 -18.40
N GLN A 36 -7.52 18.31 -17.72
CA GLN A 36 -6.30 19.13 -17.74
C GLN A 36 -5.12 18.49 -16.99
N TYR A 37 -5.39 17.63 -16.01
CA TYR A 37 -4.38 17.01 -15.14
C TYR A 37 -4.29 15.49 -15.30
N PHE A 38 -4.96 14.94 -16.31
CA PHE A 38 -4.97 13.52 -16.59
C PHE A 38 -3.58 13.02 -16.97
N ASN A 39 -3.10 12.03 -16.21
CA ASN A 39 -1.87 11.31 -16.47
C ASN A 39 -2.13 9.79 -16.31
N PRO A 40 -2.18 9.04 -17.42
CA PRO A 40 -2.56 7.63 -17.41
C PRO A 40 -1.60 6.74 -16.59
N ARG A 41 -0.37 7.22 -16.32
CA ARG A 41 0.61 6.50 -15.52
C ARG A 41 0.32 6.62 -14.02
N LEU A 42 0.01 7.82 -13.52
CA LEU A 42 -0.36 8.04 -12.11
C LEU A 42 -1.66 7.29 -11.79
N LEU A 43 -2.62 7.31 -12.71
CA LEU A 43 -3.83 6.51 -12.64
C LEU A 43 -3.51 5.02 -12.49
N ARG A 44 -2.62 4.47 -13.33
CA ARG A 44 -2.24 3.06 -13.28
C ARG A 44 -1.57 2.68 -11.96
N VAL A 45 -0.67 3.52 -11.44
CA VAL A 45 0.01 3.26 -10.15
C VAL A 45 -1.02 3.26 -9.02
N ALA A 46 -1.92 4.24 -8.99
CA ALA A 46 -2.99 4.28 -8.00
C ALA A 46 -3.90 3.05 -8.07
N MET A 47 -4.34 2.64 -9.27
CA MET A 47 -5.18 1.46 -9.45
C MET A 47 -4.49 0.16 -9.04
N LEU A 48 -3.22 -0.02 -9.42
CA LEU A 48 -2.43 -1.19 -8.99
C LEU A 48 -2.22 -1.20 -7.47
N GLY A 49 -2.00 -0.03 -6.87
CA GLY A 49 -1.94 0.13 -5.42
C GLY A 49 -3.26 -0.27 -4.74
N MET A 50 -4.40 0.18 -5.26
CA MET A 50 -5.72 -0.23 -4.75
C MET A 50 -5.92 -1.75 -4.83
N MET A 51 -5.53 -2.38 -5.95
CA MET A 51 -5.62 -3.84 -6.11
C MET A 51 -4.73 -4.59 -5.11
N LEU A 52 -3.47 -4.14 -4.94
CA LEU A 52 -2.57 -4.71 -3.95
C LEU A 52 -3.09 -4.53 -2.53
N GLY A 53 -3.69 -3.38 -2.23
CA GLY A 53 -4.25 -3.11 -0.91
C GLY A 53 -5.44 -4.00 -0.60
N MET A 54 -6.33 -4.23 -1.56
CA MET A 54 -7.40 -5.23 -1.40
C MET A 54 -6.85 -6.64 -1.16
N GLY A 55 -5.78 -7.03 -1.87
CA GLY A 55 -5.11 -8.32 -1.64
C GLY A 55 -4.51 -8.45 -0.24
N GLN A 56 -3.85 -7.39 0.27
CA GLN A 56 -3.35 -7.33 1.65
C GLN A 56 -4.48 -7.41 2.67
N GLY A 57 -5.61 -6.75 2.41
CA GLY A 57 -6.79 -6.81 3.27
C GLY A 57 -7.37 -8.22 3.34
N ALA A 58 -7.43 -8.93 2.21
CA ALA A 58 -7.86 -10.32 2.18
C ALA A 58 -6.93 -11.22 3.00
N VAL A 59 -5.61 -11.01 2.94
CA VAL A 59 -4.63 -11.74 3.75
C VAL A 59 -4.81 -11.44 5.24
N ILE A 60 -5.06 -10.20 5.63
CA ILE A 60 -5.34 -9.84 7.03
C ILE A 60 -6.59 -10.58 7.53
N VAL A 61 -7.71 -10.52 6.79
CA VAL A 61 -8.96 -11.18 7.18
C VAL A 61 -8.78 -12.69 7.29
N ALA A 62 -8.14 -13.31 6.29
CA ALA A 62 -7.88 -14.74 6.32
C ALA A 62 -6.97 -15.13 7.50
N ALA A 63 -5.96 -14.32 7.82
CA ALA A 63 -5.10 -14.55 8.97
C ALA A 63 -5.87 -14.42 10.30
N VAL A 64 -6.84 -13.51 10.42
CA VAL A 64 -7.73 -13.41 11.60
C VAL A 64 -8.58 -14.67 11.74
N GLU A 65 -9.15 -15.17 10.64
CA GLU A 65 -10.04 -16.34 10.66
C GLU A 65 -9.28 -17.66 10.89
N HIS A 66 -8.07 -17.80 10.37
CA HIS A 66 -7.32 -19.07 10.33
C HIS A 66 -6.15 -19.13 11.31
N ALA A 67 -6.00 -18.15 12.23
CA ALA A 67 -4.91 -18.06 13.21
C ALA A 67 -4.81 -19.30 14.13
N THR A 68 -4.21 -20.36 13.63
CA THR A 68 -3.96 -21.62 14.35
C THR A 68 -2.48 -21.76 14.72
N PHE A 69 -1.56 -21.18 13.94
CA PHE A 69 -0.11 -21.13 14.24
C PHE A 69 0.50 -19.78 13.86
N VAL A 70 0.54 -18.86 14.83
CA VAL A 70 1.15 -17.53 14.63
C VAL A 70 2.66 -17.65 14.60
N HIS A 71 3.25 -17.57 13.41
CA HIS A 71 4.68 -17.37 13.25
C HIS A 71 4.97 -15.86 13.21
N GLY A 72 5.67 -15.33 14.21
CA GLY A 72 5.99 -13.88 14.30
C GLY A 72 6.68 -13.32 13.05
N GLY A 73 7.35 -14.17 12.26
CA GLY A 73 7.90 -13.81 10.95
C GLY A 73 6.86 -13.40 9.92
N GLY A 74 5.70 -14.07 9.86
CA GLY A 74 4.61 -13.73 8.92
C GLY A 74 3.99 -12.36 9.22
N ILE A 75 3.80 -12.05 10.50
CA ILE A 75 3.33 -10.73 10.95
C ILE A 75 4.33 -9.64 10.55
N ALA A 76 5.62 -9.85 10.82
CA ALA A 76 6.66 -8.89 10.47
C ALA A 76 6.74 -8.65 8.96
N MET A 77 6.60 -9.70 8.13
CA MET A 77 6.55 -9.58 6.67
C MET A 77 5.32 -8.82 6.20
N LEU A 78 4.15 -9.05 6.79
CA LEU A 78 2.94 -8.30 6.48
C LEU A 78 3.08 -6.82 6.84
N GLY A 79 3.62 -6.52 8.02
CA GLY A 79 3.93 -5.15 8.42
C GLY A 79 4.90 -4.45 7.47
N ALA A 80 5.97 -5.13 7.06
CA ALA A 80 6.91 -4.61 6.07
C ALA A 80 6.24 -4.38 4.71
N ALA A 81 5.38 -5.31 4.26
CA ALA A 81 4.63 -5.17 3.03
C ALA A 81 3.71 -3.94 3.05
N ILE A 82 2.97 -3.71 4.14
CA ILE A 82 2.09 -2.56 4.33
C ILE A 82 2.90 -1.26 4.36
N MET A 83 4.06 -1.23 5.04
CA MET A 83 4.93 -0.05 5.07
C MET A 83 5.48 0.31 3.70
N MET A 84 5.96 -0.67 2.93
CA MET A 84 6.39 -0.45 1.54
C MET A 84 5.23 0.04 0.67
N HIS A 85 4.02 -0.48 0.88
CA HIS A 85 2.84 -0.04 0.15
C HIS A 85 2.43 1.39 0.51
N ALA A 86 2.45 1.74 1.80
CA ALA A 86 2.21 3.09 2.28
C ALA A 86 3.19 4.10 1.68
N TRP A 87 4.47 3.72 1.60
CA TRP A 87 5.50 4.53 0.98
C TRP A 87 5.24 4.79 -0.51
N VAL A 88 4.79 3.76 -1.25
CA VAL A 88 4.38 3.91 -2.66
C VAL A 88 3.17 4.84 -2.78
N ALA A 89 2.16 4.67 -1.93
CA ALA A 89 0.95 5.52 -1.94
C ALA A 89 1.28 6.99 -1.65
N LEU A 90 2.15 7.25 -0.67
CA LEU A 90 2.63 8.60 -0.35
C LEU A 90 3.37 9.23 -1.52
N GLN A 91 4.30 8.50 -2.16
CA GLN A 91 4.99 9.02 -3.33
C GLN A 91 4.03 9.31 -4.49
N ASN A 92 3.00 8.48 -4.68
CA ASN A 92 2.01 8.68 -5.74
C ASN A 92 1.13 9.90 -5.47
N LEU A 93 0.74 10.14 -4.22
CA LEU A 93 0.02 11.35 -3.81
C LEU A 93 0.89 12.60 -3.99
N LEU A 94 2.15 12.57 -3.55
CA LEU A 94 3.10 13.68 -3.72
C LEU A 94 3.36 13.98 -5.21
N ALA A 95 3.49 12.94 -6.04
CA ALA A 95 3.64 13.11 -7.49
C ALA A 95 2.39 13.75 -8.12
N SER A 96 1.20 13.33 -7.70
CA SER A 96 -0.07 13.91 -8.16
C SER A 96 -0.22 15.36 -7.70
N TYR A 97 0.12 15.66 -6.45
CA TYR A 97 0.12 17.02 -5.92
C TYR A 97 1.13 17.93 -6.64
N ALA A 98 2.35 17.44 -6.87
CA ALA A 98 3.38 18.18 -7.59
C ALA A 98 2.98 18.46 -9.05
N PHE A 99 2.28 17.52 -9.69
CA PHE A 99 1.78 17.69 -11.05
C PHE A 99 0.69 18.76 -11.15
N VAL A 100 -0.17 18.89 -10.13
CA VAL A 100 -1.24 19.90 -10.10
C VAL A 100 -0.70 21.29 -9.69
N ASN A 101 0.11 21.35 -8.63
CA ASN A 101 0.41 22.61 -7.95
C ASN A 101 1.81 23.17 -8.23
N LEU A 102 2.75 22.39 -8.78
CA LEU A 102 4.14 22.84 -8.98
C LEU A 102 4.54 22.89 -10.46
N HIS A 103 5.33 23.91 -10.82
CA HIS A 103 5.86 24.09 -12.18
C HIS A 103 6.80 22.94 -12.61
N ARG A 104 7.02 22.81 -13.93
CA ARG A 104 7.80 21.75 -14.64
C ARG A 104 8.95 21.08 -13.86
N PRO A 105 9.88 21.78 -13.18
CA PRO A 105 11.00 21.11 -12.49
C PRO A 105 10.58 20.15 -11.37
N CYS A 106 9.51 20.44 -10.62
CA CYS A 106 9.02 19.54 -9.57
C CYS A 106 8.31 18.31 -10.15
N ALA A 107 7.66 18.45 -11.31
CA ALA A 107 7.11 17.33 -12.06
C ALA A 107 8.21 16.36 -12.53
N ILE A 108 9.42 16.86 -12.87
CA ILE A 108 10.58 16.03 -13.23
C ILE A 108 11.09 15.25 -12.00
N MET A 109 11.13 15.89 -10.83
CA MET A 109 11.58 15.23 -9.59
C MET A 109 10.60 14.14 -9.15
N ALA A 110 9.29 14.40 -9.26
CA ALA A 110 8.24 13.38 -9.08
C ALA A 110 8.42 12.20 -10.06
N TYR A 111 8.80 12.47 -11.30
CA TYR A 111 9.08 11.45 -12.32
C TYR A 111 10.29 10.56 -11.98
N ARG A 112 11.28 11.08 -11.24
CA ARG A 112 12.45 10.29 -10.79
C ARG A 112 12.13 9.40 -9.60
N MET A 113 11.30 9.87 -8.66
CA MET A 113 10.82 9.05 -7.53
C MET A 113 10.04 7.80 -8.00
N LEU A 114 9.34 7.93 -9.13
CA LEU A 114 8.57 6.86 -9.78
C LEU A 114 9.38 5.59 -10.13
N TRP A 115 10.70 5.68 -10.36
CA TRP A 115 11.53 4.50 -10.61
C TRP A 115 11.64 3.57 -9.39
N ALA A 116 11.57 4.13 -8.19
CA ALA A 116 11.60 3.35 -6.95
C ALA A 116 10.24 2.71 -6.61
N GLN A 117 9.13 3.18 -7.19
CA GLN A 117 7.78 2.71 -6.84
C GLN A 117 7.50 1.27 -7.32
N ARG A 118 7.94 0.91 -8.54
CA ARG A 118 7.74 -0.43 -9.10
C ARG A 118 8.41 -1.55 -8.29
N PRO A 119 9.72 -1.48 -7.97
CA PRO A 119 10.36 -2.54 -7.20
C PRO A 119 9.75 -2.66 -5.80
N LEU A 120 9.38 -1.54 -5.17
CA LEU A 120 8.72 -1.57 -3.86
C LEU A 120 7.31 -2.17 -3.91
N GLY A 121 6.53 -1.89 -4.97
CA GLY A 121 5.24 -2.53 -5.19
C GLY A 121 5.35 -4.05 -5.36
N TYR A 122 6.32 -4.52 -6.14
CA TYR A 122 6.57 -5.96 -6.32
C TYR A 122 7.09 -6.63 -5.04
N LEU A 123 7.99 -5.97 -4.31
CA LEU A 123 8.47 -6.47 -3.02
C LEU A 123 7.32 -6.55 -2.00
N SER A 124 6.46 -5.53 -1.95
CA SER A 124 5.27 -5.54 -1.11
C SER A 124 4.33 -6.70 -1.47
N ALA A 125 4.09 -6.94 -2.76
CA ALA A 125 3.29 -8.07 -3.22
C ALA A 125 3.90 -9.43 -2.85
N ALA A 126 5.22 -9.58 -3.04
CA ALA A 126 5.94 -10.80 -2.68
C ALA A 126 5.89 -11.06 -1.17
N LEU A 127 6.16 -10.04 -0.35
CA LEU A 127 6.07 -10.14 1.10
C LEU A 127 4.64 -10.45 1.58
N THR A 128 3.62 -9.89 0.92
CA THR A 128 2.22 -10.20 1.21
C THR A 128 1.90 -11.67 0.93
N MET A 129 2.39 -12.21 -0.19
CA MET A 129 2.21 -13.64 -0.49
C MET A 129 2.91 -14.53 0.54
N VAL A 130 4.18 -14.25 0.86
CA VAL A 130 4.91 -15.03 1.88
C VAL A 130 4.25 -14.92 3.25
N ALA A 131 3.76 -13.73 3.62
CA ALA A 131 2.98 -13.55 4.84
C ALA A 131 1.70 -14.40 4.81
N GLY A 132 0.96 -14.41 3.70
CA GLY A 132 -0.22 -15.25 3.53
C GLY A 132 0.06 -16.74 3.75
N PHE A 133 1.11 -17.27 3.12
CA PHE A 133 1.52 -18.68 3.30
C PHE A 133 2.01 -19.03 4.70
N THR A 134 2.50 -18.05 5.46
CA THR A 134 3.07 -18.29 6.81
C THR A 134 2.07 -18.03 7.94
N LEU A 135 0.97 -17.33 7.63
CA LEU A 135 -0.10 -17.00 8.58
C LEU A 135 -1.36 -17.87 8.41
N MET A 136 -1.52 -18.54 7.26
CA MET A 136 -2.54 -19.58 7.01
C MET A 136 -2.01 -20.97 7.42
#